data_AF-A0ABD0J8N6-F1
#
_entry.id   AF-A0ABD0J8N6-F1
#
_cell.length_a   1.000
_cell.length_b   1.000
_cell.length_c   1.000
_cell.angle_alpha   90.00
_cell.angle_beta   90.00
_cell.angle_gamma   90.00
#
_symmetry.space_group_name_H-M   'P 1'
#
loop_
_entity.id
_entity.type
_entity.pdbx_description
1 polymer ?
#
loop_
_entity_poly.entity_id
_entity_poly.type
_entity_poly.pdbx_seq_one_letter_code
_entity_poly.pdbx_strand_id
1 'polypeptide(L)'
;MVRTDPAKRKKDQSTDSSLFSPDNLVGQKKVITKTLKKRSKRNTQKSGEVRTVAASIRSHFAVARKSTGAAMDATVTNTDAVSDLGTIADHANGGARTKVNTTVSASDLMEKLVFACGQLTKLTQTVEEMRGEIFGLRQENDALKQELVCVKRNEEKLKDDLSEAKQSATVARKRVNDLEQYTRRNNVRVFGVREADNETTTDCERKVLQMFRDKLGLTIKEDQIEACHRVGAAKGKPQRRATEQQQHHGKPRPIIVRFVSRKTTEAVLHIKRKLKTTAYMVVEDLTRDNYYLLQKCRDHPAVISAWSKRGNIYIKTENNRIVQISSTDDLLTVSGTAPVTSTPHSSDLRPRGFGRGRGRNRSQRSDGERRPGRNTDEVESDSDIGATGGSYM
;
A
#
# COMPACT_ATOMS: atom_id res chain seq x y z
N MET A 1 -28.43 20.10 -42.78
CA MET A 1 -29.58 20.62 -42.00
C MET A 1 -30.56 19.47 -41.77
N VAL A 2 -30.56 18.90 -40.58
CA VAL A 2 -31.68 18.08 -40.09
C VAL A 2 -31.89 18.53 -38.65
N ARG A 3 -33.00 19.23 -38.42
CA ARG A 3 -33.43 19.72 -37.11
C ARG A 3 -34.11 18.55 -36.39
N THR A 4 -33.71 18.28 -35.15
CA THR A 4 -34.44 17.36 -34.25
C THR A 4 -34.93 18.14 -33.03
N ASP A 5 -36.22 17.93 -32.72
CA ASP A 5 -37.01 18.63 -31.72
C ASP A 5 -36.52 18.47 -30.27
N PRO A 6 -36.65 19.49 -29.40
CA PRO A 6 -36.12 19.47 -28.03
C PRO A 6 -37.07 18.88 -26.96
N ALA A 7 -38.17 18.23 -27.34
CA ALA A 7 -39.28 17.96 -26.41
C ALA A 7 -39.37 16.53 -25.82
N LYS A 8 -38.35 15.66 -25.96
CA LYS A 8 -38.40 14.27 -25.43
C LYS A 8 -37.26 13.85 -24.49
N ARG A 9 -36.57 14.78 -23.83
CA ARG A 9 -35.60 14.48 -22.76
C ARG A 9 -35.95 15.18 -21.44
N LYS A 10 -37.08 14.82 -20.84
CA LYS A 10 -37.41 15.18 -19.44
C LYS A 10 -38.18 14.04 -18.75
N LYS A 11 -37.49 12.94 -18.53
CA LYS A 11 -37.71 11.97 -17.44
C LYS A 11 -36.38 11.21 -17.33
N ASP A 12 -35.96 10.89 -16.11
CA ASP A 12 -34.75 10.11 -15.79
C ASP A 12 -33.47 10.90 -15.44
N GLN A 13 -33.59 12.06 -14.79
CA GLN A 13 -32.52 12.58 -13.93
C GLN A 13 -33.10 13.16 -12.64
N SER A 14 -33.56 12.30 -11.73
CA SER A 14 -33.60 12.60 -10.30
C SER A 14 -32.37 11.95 -9.66
N THR A 15 -31.26 12.68 -9.61
CA THR A 15 -30.13 12.30 -8.76
C THR A 15 -30.49 12.63 -7.32
N ASP A 16 -30.78 11.57 -6.56
CA ASP A 16 -31.04 11.60 -5.13
C ASP A 16 -29.82 12.16 -4.38
N SER A 17 -29.87 13.45 -4.08
CA SER A 17 -28.84 14.22 -3.38
C SER A 17 -28.95 14.08 -1.85
N SER A 18 -29.80 13.18 -1.33
CA SER A 18 -30.00 12.96 0.11
C SER A 18 -28.94 12.04 0.77
N LEU A 19 -28.13 11.34 -0.04
CA LEU A 19 -27.13 10.38 0.45
C LEU A 19 -25.83 11.00 1.01
N PHE A 20 -25.60 12.30 0.79
CA PHE A 20 -24.38 13.01 1.22
C PHE A 20 -24.63 14.13 2.23
N SER A 21 -25.73 14.07 2.99
CA SER A 21 -25.97 14.99 4.10
C SER A 21 -25.08 14.63 5.31
N PRO A 22 -24.47 15.61 6.04
CA PRO A 22 -23.55 15.35 7.15
C PRO A 22 -24.11 14.42 8.24
N ASP A 23 -25.42 14.49 8.48
CA ASP A 23 -26.11 13.66 9.47
C ASP A 23 -26.21 12.18 9.05
N ASN A 24 -26.26 11.92 7.74
CA ASN A 24 -26.33 10.57 7.18
C ASN A 24 -24.96 9.84 7.33
N LEU A 25 -23.85 10.57 7.20
CA LEU A 25 -22.50 10.06 7.46
C LEU A 25 -22.24 9.79 8.96
N VAL A 26 -22.82 10.59 9.86
CA VAL A 26 -22.73 10.35 11.32
C VAL A 26 -23.53 9.10 11.71
N GLY A 27 -24.71 8.90 11.10
CA GLY A 27 -25.51 7.69 11.24
C GLY A 27 -24.76 6.44 10.77
N GLN A 28 -24.19 6.47 9.56
CA GLN A 28 -23.42 5.35 9.02
C GLN A 28 -22.17 5.03 9.85
N LYS A 29 -21.44 6.03 10.36
CA LYS A 29 -20.31 5.82 11.28
C LYS A 29 -20.73 5.17 12.60
N LYS A 30 -21.89 5.55 13.16
CA LYS A 30 -22.44 4.92 14.37
C LYS A 30 -22.84 3.46 14.12
N VAL A 31 -23.37 3.14 12.94
CA VAL A 31 -23.71 1.76 12.56
C VAL A 31 -22.45 0.91 12.40
N ILE A 32 -21.44 1.40 11.67
CA ILE A 32 -20.16 0.70 11.45
C ILE A 32 -19.41 0.45 12.76
N THR A 33 -19.39 1.43 13.67
CA THR A 33 -18.75 1.26 14.98
C THR A 33 -19.49 0.27 15.88
N LYS A 34 -20.84 0.23 15.82
CA LYS A 34 -21.64 -0.79 16.52
C LYS A 34 -21.42 -2.19 15.96
N THR A 35 -21.32 -2.36 14.64
CA THR A 35 -21.00 -3.67 14.02
C THR A 35 -19.58 -4.12 14.32
N LEU A 36 -18.59 -3.22 14.31
CA LEU A 36 -17.21 -3.53 14.73
C LEU A 36 -17.12 -3.95 16.20
N LYS A 37 -17.82 -3.25 17.11
CA LYS A 37 -17.90 -3.65 18.53
C LYS A 37 -18.59 -5.00 18.72
N LYS A 38 -19.69 -5.28 18.01
CA LYS A 38 -20.37 -6.59 18.04
C LYS A 38 -19.45 -7.72 17.51
N ARG A 39 -18.68 -7.44 16.46
CA ARG A 39 -17.74 -8.41 15.87
C ARG A 39 -16.55 -8.68 16.80
N SER A 40 -16.02 -7.66 17.47
CA SER A 40 -14.98 -7.78 18.49
C SER A 40 -15.46 -8.58 19.72
N LYS A 41 -16.67 -8.35 20.21
CA LYS A 41 -17.29 -9.15 21.29
C LYS A 41 -17.48 -10.62 20.90
N ARG A 42 -17.95 -10.91 19.67
CA ARG A 42 -18.04 -12.30 19.18
C ARG A 42 -16.67 -12.98 19.05
N ASN A 43 -15.64 -12.25 18.64
CA ASN A 43 -14.29 -12.81 18.50
C ASN A 43 -13.64 -13.13 19.85
N THR A 44 -13.89 -12.29 20.87
CA THR A 44 -13.43 -12.52 22.26
C THR A 44 -14.20 -13.66 22.93
N GLN A 45 -15.49 -13.82 22.63
CA GLN A 45 -16.27 -14.97 23.11
C GLN A 45 -15.83 -16.28 22.45
N LYS A 46 -15.64 -16.29 21.12
CA LYS A 46 -15.09 -17.47 20.41
C LYS A 46 -13.68 -17.84 20.87
N SER A 47 -12.82 -16.86 21.18
CA SER A 47 -11.47 -17.16 21.71
C SER A 47 -11.51 -17.71 23.13
N GLY A 48 -12.49 -17.30 23.95
CA GLY A 48 -12.76 -17.89 25.27
C GLY A 48 -13.25 -19.34 25.18
N GLU A 49 -14.18 -19.63 24.26
CA GLU A 49 -14.67 -20.99 24.00
C GLU A 49 -13.55 -21.92 23.51
N VAL A 50 -12.73 -21.46 22.56
CA VAL A 50 -11.56 -22.23 22.07
C VAL A 50 -10.56 -22.51 23.18
N ARG A 51 -10.31 -21.54 24.08
CA ARG A 51 -9.44 -21.74 25.26
C ARG A 51 -10.00 -22.77 26.24
N THR A 52 -11.32 -22.78 26.42
CA THR A 52 -12.02 -23.70 27.33
C THR A 52 -12.02 -25.11 26.77
N VAL A 53 -12.29 -25.28 25.47
CA VAL A 53 -12.19 -26.56 24.77
C VAL A 53 -10.75 -27.07 24.79
N ALA A 54 -9.76 -26.21 24.52
CA ALA A 54 -8.35 -26.59 24.61
C ALA A 54 -7.92 -27.00 26.03
N ALA A 55 -8.48 -26.40 27.08
CA ALA A 55 -8.23 -26.79 28.46
C ALA A 55 -8.88 -28.15 28.79
N SER A 56 -10.10 -28.39 28.32
CA SER A 56 -10.80 -29.68 28.46
C SER A 56 -10.06 -30.81 27.73
N ILE A 57 -9.59 -30.56 26.50
CA ILE A 57 -8.78 -31.51 25.74
C ILE A 57 -7.46 -31.81 26.48
N ARG A 58 -6.76 -30.78 26.99
CA ARG A 58 -5.54 -31.00 27.79
C ARG A 58 -5.80 -31.83 29.05
N SER A 59 -6.92 -31.61 29.73
CA SER A 59 -7.34 -32.40 30.88
C SER A 59 -7.60 -33.86 30.51
N HIS A 60 -8.32 -34.11 29.41
CA HIS A 60 -8.58 -35.46 28.92
C HIS A 60 -7.29 -36.19 28.50
N PHE A 61 -6.37 -35.50 27.82
CA PHE A 61 -5.06 -36.07 27.48
C PHE A 61 -4.19 -36.33 28.72
N ALA A 62 -4.29 -35.51 29.77
CA ALA A 62 -3.57 -35.74 31.03
C ALA A 62 -4.12 -36.97 31.78
N VAL A 63 -5.44 -37.17 31.79
CA VAL A 63 -6.08 -38.37 32.36
C VAL A 63 -5.71 -39.62 31.55
N ALA A 64 -5.74 -39.54 30.22
CA ALA A 64 -5.33 -40.63 29.34
C ALA A 64 -3.84 -40.99 29.50
N ARG A 65 -2.95 -40.01 29.70
CA ARG A 65 -1.53 -40.26 30.01
C ARG A 65 -1.32 -40.92 31.37
N LYS A 66 -2.14 -40.58 32.36
CA LYS A 66 -2.09 -41.22 33.69
C LYS A 66 -2.54 -42.67 33.63
N SER A 67 -3.59 -42.98 32.84
CA SER A 67 -4.06 -44.35 32.67
C SER A 67 -3.10 -45.20 31.81
N THR A 68 -2.47 -44.64 30.79
CA THR A 68 -1.47 -45.38 29.99
C THR A 68 -0.12 -45.54 30.70
N GLY A 69 0.28 -44.56 31.52
CA GLY A 69 1.44 -44.68 32.41
C GLY A 69 1.25 -45.80 33.46
N ALA A 70 0.08 -45.87 34.09
CA ALA A 70 -0.25 -46.95 35.03
C ALA A 70 -0.33 -48.34 34.36
N ALA A 71 -0.77 -48.40 33.10
CA ALA A 71 -0.80 -49.65 32.34
C ALA A 71 0.60 -50.12 31.90
N MET A 72 1.51 -49.20 31.56
CA MET A 72 2.89 -49.56 31.22
C MET A 72 3.74 -49.94 32.43
N ASP A 73 3.52 -49.32 33.60
CA ASP A 73 4.21 -49.70 34.85
C ASP A 73 3.78 -51.09 35.36
N ALA A 74 2.50 -51.45 35.16
CA ALA A 74 1.98 -52.79 35.47
C ALA A 74 2.45 -53.87 34.47
N THR A 75 2.90 -53.50 33.27
CA THR A 75 3.38 -54.46 32.26
C THR A 75 4.89 -54.74 32.41
N VAL A 76 5.64 -53.87 33.09
CA VAL A 76 7.10 -54.04 33.32
C VAL A 76 7.44 -54.72 34.65
N THR A 77 6.48 -54.92 35.54
CA THR A 77 6.71 -55.56 36.86
C THR A 77 6.26 -57.03 36.96
N ASN A 78 5.85 -57.66 35.86
CA ASN A 78 5.43 -59.06 35.86
C ASN A 78 6.47 -60.02 35.26
N THR A 79 7.74 -59.84 35.64
CA THR A 79 8.83 -60.79 35.36
C THR A 79 9.34 -61.54 36.61
N ASP A 80 8.79 -61.26 37.80
CA ASP A 80 9.20 -61.91 39.06
C ASP A 80 8.17 -62.92 39.61
N ALA A 81 7.16 -63.30 38.83
CA ALA A 81 6.13 -64.27 39.24
C ALA A 81 6.32 -65.70 38.66
N VAL A 82 7.52 -66.04 38.15
CA VAL A 82 7.80 -67.37 37.58
C VAL A 82 8.75 -68.21 38.46
N SER A 83 9.15 -67.74 39.64
CA SER A 83 10.10 -68.46 40.53
C SER A 83 9.47 -69.24 41.70
N ASP A 84 8.17 -69.10 42.00
CA ASP A 84 7.55 -69.72 43.18
C ASP A 84 6.56 -70.87 42.85
N LEU A 85 6.97 -71.77 41.95
CA LEU A 85 6.26 -73.03 41.66
C LEU A 85 7.15 -74.28 41.89
N GLY A 86 8.13 -74.18 42.80
CA GLY A 86 9.11 -75.24 43.05
C GLY A 86 9.12 -75.91 44.42
N THR A 87 8.36 -75.44 45.42
CA THR A 87 8.57 -75.88 46.83
C THR A 87 7.30 -75.99 47.67
N ILE A 88 6.26 -76.67 47.17
CA ILE A 88 5.18 -77.21 48.01
C ILE A 88 4.86 -78.63 47.55
N ALA A 89 5.78 -79.57 47.79
CA ALA A 89 5.56 -81.00 47.52
C ALA A 89 5.68 -81.89 48.77
N ASP A 90 6.28 -81.42 49.87
CA ASP A 90 6.46 -82.25 51.07
C ASP A 90 5.97 -81.48 52.31
N HIS A 91 4.75 -81.77 52.76
CA HIS A 91 4.27 -81.72 54.16
C HIS A 91 2.72 -81.73 54.19
N ALA A 92 2.13 -82.88 53.86
CA ALA A 92 0.75 -83.20 54.25
C ALA A 92 0.49 -84.72 54.19
N ASN A 93 1.37 -85.52 54.80
CA ASN A 93 1.06 -86.90 55.13
C ASN A 93 0.67 -86.98 56.61
N GLY A 94 -0.62 -86.91 56.90
CA GLY A 94 -1.13 -87.08 58.25
C GLY A 94 -2.54 -86.53 58.44
N GLY A 95 -3.53 -87.41 58.35
CA GLY A 95 -4.81 -87.22 59.03
C GLY A 95 -6.01 -86.88 58.14
N ALA A 96 -7.05 -87.69 58.30
CA ALA A 96 -8.45 -87.44 57.96
C ALA A 96 -8.80 -87.26 56.48
N ARG A 97 -9.14 -88.41 55.89
CA ARG A 97 -9.99 -88.59 54.72
C ARG A 97 -11.36 -87.94 54.94
N THR A 98 -11.49 -86.63 54.76
CA THR A 98 -12.79 -85.99 54.45
C THR A 98 -12.87 -85.80 52.95
N LYS A 99 -13.65 -86.69 52.31
CA LYS A 99 -14.06 -86.55 50.92
C LYS A 99 -14.82 -85.23 50.76
N VAL A 100 -14.15 -84.17 50.33
CA VAL A 100 -14.81 -83.07 49.62
C VAL A 100 -14.47 -83.28 48.15
N ASN A 101 -15.12 -84.29 47.57
CA ASN A 101 -15.22 -84.42 46.14
C ASN A 101 -16.40 -83.52 45.74
N THR A 102 -16.20 -82.20 45.71
CA THR A 102 -17.13 -81.31 45.02
C THR A 102 -16.92 -81.54 43.53
N THR A 103 -17.54 -82.60 43.03
CA THR A 103 -17.83 -82.76 41.61
C THR A 103 -18.71 -81.59 41.24
N VAL A 104 -18.12 -80.47 40.79
CA VAL A 104 -18.88 -79.39 40.18
C VAL A 104 -19.68 -80.05 39.07
N SER A 105 -20.99 -80.04 39.19
CA SER A 105 -21.86 -80.70 38.23
C SER A 105 -21.57 -80.10 36.86
N ALA A 106 -21.45 -80.94 35.82
CA ALA A 106 -21.31 -80.45 34.44
C ALA A 106 -22.44 -79.46 34.08
N SER A 107 -23.60 -79.56 34.76
CA SER A 107 -24.72 -78.62 34.69
C SER A 107 -24.37 -77.21 35.18
N ASP A 108 -23.68 -77.06 36.32
CA ASP A 108 -23.35 -75.75 36.88
C ASP A 108 -22.29 -75.02 36.03
N LEU A 109 -21.38 -75.78 35.42
CA LEU A 109 -20.41 -75.25 34.45
C LEU A 109 -21.11 -74.84 33.16
N MET A 110 -22.11 -75.62 32.71
CA MET A 110 -22.89 -75.31 31.51
C MET A 110 -23.75 -74.05 31.71
N GLU A 111 -24.35 -73.85 32.88
CA GLU A 111 -25.12 -72.65 33.20
C GLU A 111 -24.24 -71.38 33.22
N LYS A 112 -23.06 -71.45 33.85
CA LYS A 112 -22.07 -70.35 33.84
C LYS A 112 -21.57 -70.06 32.42
N LEU A 113 -21.37 -71.09 31.60
CA LEU A 113 -20.95 -70.94 30.21
C LEU A 113 -22.03 -70.25 29.37
N VAL A 114 -23.30 -70.66 29.51
CA VAL A 114 -24.44 -70.04 28.83
C VAL A 114 -24.59 -68.56 29.24
N PHE A 115 -24.46 -68.26 30.53
CA PHE A 115 -24.47 -66.88 31.01
C PHE A 115 -23.32 -66.05 30.43
N ALA A 116 -22.09 -66.59 30.41
CA ALA A 116 -20.94 -65.94 29.81
C ALA A 116 -21.14 -65.68 28.31
N CYS A 117 -21.68 -66.66 27.56
CA CYS A 117 -22.04 -66.49 26.15
C CYS A 117 -23.09 -65.38 25.95
N GLY A 118 -24.07 -65.26 26.85
CA GLY A 118 -25.06 -64.18 26.83
C GLY A 118 -24.49 -62.79 27.14
N GLN A 119 -23.41 -62.71 27.92
CA GLN A 119 -22.68 -61.44 28.13
C GLN A 119 -21.80 -61.12 26.92
N LEU A 120 -21.17 -62.13 26.30
CA LEU A 120 -20.38 -62.00 25.07
C LEU A 120 -21.21 -61.47 23.91
N THR A 121 -22.47 -61.91 23.74
CA THR A 121 -23.35 -61.39 22.68
C THR A 121 -23.69 -59.91 22.89
N LYS A 122 -24.02 -59.50 24.13
CA LYS A 122 -24.26 -58.08 24.47
C LYS A 122 -23.02 -57.22 24.20
N LEU A 123 -21.85 -57.70 24.63
CA LEU A 123 -20.59 -57.01 24.39
C LEU A 123 -20.33 -56.87 22.88
N THR A 124 -20.57 -57.93 22.11
CA THR A 124 -20.43 -57.91 20.64
C THR A 124 -21.33 -56.86 20.00
N GLN A 125 -22.59 -56.75 20.45
CA GLN A 125 -23.50 -55.72 19.98
C GLN A 125 -22.98 -54.30 20.27
N THR A 126 -22.52 -54.03 21.50
CA THR A 126 -21.95 -52.71 21.85
C THR A 126 -20.69 -52.38 21.05
N VAL A 127 -19.87 -53.38 20.72
CA VAL A 127 -18.67 -53.20 19.88
C VAL A 127 -19.06 -52.80 18.46
N GLU A 128 -20.14 -53.35 17.92
CA GLU A 128 -20.61 -53.02 16.57
C GLU A 128 -21.24 -51.62 16.52
N GLU A 129 -21.99 -51.23 17.55
CA GLU A 129 -22.51 -49.86 17.72
C GLU A 129 -21.37 -48.83 17.80
N MET A 130 -20.37 -49.07 18.66
CA MET A 130 -19.18 -48.22 18.77
C MET A 130 -18.41 -48.13 17.44
N ARG A 131 -18.32 -49.22 16.68
CA ARG A 131 -17.69 -49.21 15.34
C ARG A 131 -18.43 -48.29 14.37
N GLY A 132 -19.76 -48.31 14.40
CA GLY A 132 -20.60 -47.40 13.62
C GLY A 132 -20.35 -45.93 13.97
N GLU A 133 -20.30 -45.59 15.26
CA GLU A 133 -19.99 -44.23 15.72
C GLU A 133 -18.58 -43.80 15.31
N ILE A 134 -17.58 -44.66 15.48
CA ILE A 134 -16.19 -44.40 15.05
C ILE A 134 -16.13 -44.14 13.55
N PHE A 135 -16.89 -44.89 12.75
CA PHE A 135 -16.97 -44.66 11.31
C PHE A 135 -17.59 -43.30 10.97
N GLY A 136 -18.70 -42.93 11.62
CA GLY A 136 -19.32 -41.61 11.45
C GLY A 136 -18.38 -40.46 11.82
N LEU A 137 -17.72 -40.57 12.98
CA LEU A 137 -16.74 -39.59 13.43
C LEU A 137 -15.53 -39.47 12.50
N ARG A 138 -15.09 -40.57 11.88
CA ARG A 138 -14.01 -40.54 10.87
C ARG A 138 -14.44 -39.78 9.62
N GLN A 139 -15.65 -40.03 9.14
CA GLN A 139 -16.19 -39.32 7.97
C GLN A 139 -16.31 -37.82 8.22
N GLU A 140 -16.83 -37.41 9.38
CA GLU A 140 -16.93 -35.99 9.76
C GLU A 140 -15.53 -35.35 9.89
N ASN A 141 -14.57 -36.06 10.51
CA ASN A 141 -13.19 -35.57 10.60
C ASN A 141 -12.57 -35.34 9.22
N ASP A 142 -12.83 -36.21 8.24
CA ASP A 142 -12.31 -36.04 6.90
C ASP A 142 -12.98 -34.88 6.15
N ALA A 143 -14.29 -34.67 6.34
CA ALA A 143 -14.99 -33.50 5.84
C ALA A 143 -14.42 -32.19 6.43
N LEU A 144 -14.24 -32.14 7.76
CA LEU A 144 -13.66 -30.97 8.46
C LEU A 144 -12.21 -30.69 8.01
N LYS A 145 -11.40 -31.73 7.77
CA LYS A 145 -10.06 -31.56 7.21
C LYS A 145 -10.11 -30.94 5.82
N GLN A 146 -11.03 -31.39 4.95
CA GLN A 146 -11.19 -30.82 3.62
C GLN A 146 -11.62 -29.36 3.68
N GLU A 147 -12.59 -29.01 4.53
CA GLU A 147 -13.00 -27.62 4.75
C GLU A 147 -11.85 -26.76 5.26
N LEU A 148 -11.05 -27.26 6.22
CA LEU A 148 -9.89 -26.54 6.74
C LEU A 148 -8.87 -26.23 5.63
N VAL A 149 -8.63 -27.18 4.73
CA VAL A 149 -7.75 -26.96 3.57
C VAL A 149 -8.35 -25.91 2.63
N CYS A 150 -9.65 -25.96 2.36
CA CYS A 150 -10.33 -24.96 1.54
C CYS A 150 -10.27 -23.55 2.15
N VAL A 151 -10.50 -23.43 3.45
CA VAL A 151 -10.40 -22.16 4.19
C VAL A 151 -8.98 -21.60 4.15
N LYS A 152 -7.97 -22.45 4.34
CA LYS A 152 -6.55 -22.03 4.23
C LYS A 152 -6.21 -21.48 2.86
N ARG A 153 -6.65 -22.14 1.78
CA ARG A 153 -6.47 -21.64 0.41
C ARG A 153 -7.15 -20.30 0.19
N ASN A 154 -8.35 -20.12 0.74
CA ASN A 154 -9.05 -18.84 0.65
C ASN A 154 -8.33 -17.75 1.45
N GLU A 155 -7.75 -18.07 2.60
CA GLU A 155 -6.95 -17.14 3.38
C GLU A 155 -5.71 -16.67 2.61
N GLU A 156 -5.02 -17.57 1.92
CA GLU A 156 -3.88 -17.24 1.05
C GLU A 156 -4.29 -16.32 -0.10
N LYS A 157 -5.33 -16.69 -0.86
CA LYS A 157 -5.87 -15.85 -1.94
C LYS A 157 -6.25 -14.45 -1.44
N LEU A 158 -6.88 -14.37 -0.28
CA LEU A 158 -7.30 -13.08 0.29
C LEU A 158 -6.09 -12.23 0.71
N LYS A 159 -4.97 -12.85 1.12
CA LYS A 159 -3.72 -12.12 1.39
C LYS A 159 -3.09 -11.59 0.10
N ASP A 160 -3.12 -12.38 -0.97
CA ASP A 160 -2.61 -11.96 -2.28
C ASP A 160 -3.44 -10.80 -2.84
N ASP A 161 -4.77 -10.92 -2.85
CA ASP A 161 -5.70 -9.86 -3.27
C ASP A 161 -5.50 -8.58 -2.44
N LEU A 162 -5.29 -8.72 -1.12
CA LEU A 162 -5.04 -7.59 -0.23
C LEU A 162 -3.70 -6.90 -0.56
N SER A 163 -2.68 -7.68 -0.90
CA SER A 163 -1.37 -7.16 -1.31
C SER A 163 -1.49 -6.38 -2.62
N GLU A 164 -2.16 -6.96 -3.62
CA GLU A 164 -2.40 -6.34 -4.92
C GLU A 164 -3.23 -5.05 -4.78
N ALA A 165 -4.32 -5.09 -4.01
CA ALA A 165 -5.16 -3.93 -3.77
C ALA A 165 -4.38 -2.79 -3.08
N LYS A 166 -3.51 -3.10 -2.10
CA LYS A 166 -2.65 -2.10 -1.44
C LYS A 166 -1.65 -1.49 -2.42
N GLN A 167 -1.05 -2.30 -3.28
CA GLN A 167 -0.11 -1.83 -4.29
C GLN A 167 -0.82 -0.90 -5.29
N SER A 168 -1.97 -1.33 -5.80
CA SER A 168 -2.80 -0.54 -6.72
C SER A 168 -3.23 0.80 -6.10
N ALA A 169 -3.70 0.79 -4.84
CA ALA A 169 -4.07 2.00 -4.12
C ALA A 169 -2.87 2.96 -3.93
N THR A 170 -1.67 2.43 -3.76
CA THR A 170 -0.44 3.23 -3.63
C THR A 170 -0.04 3.88 -4.94
N VAL A 171 -0.07 3.12 -6.04
CA VAL A 171 0.18 3.65 -7.39
C VAL A 171 -0.86 4.71 -7.77
N ALA A 172 -2.14 4.46 -7.49
CA ALA A 172 -3.22 5.40 -7.78
C ALA A 172 -3.05 6.71 -7.01
N ARG A 173 -2.77 6.64 -5.69
CA ARG A 173 -2.50 7.82 -4.86
C ARG A 173 -1.30 8.63 -5.37
N LYS A 174 -0.21 7.96 -5.75
CA LYS A 174 0.97 8.62 -6.34
C LYS A 174 0.60 9.35 -7.63
N ARG A 175 -0.13 8.70 -8.55
CA ARG A 175 -0.57 9.32 -9.81
C ARG A 175 -1.48 10.53 -9.58
N VAL A 176 -2.42 10.44 -8.63
CA VAL A 176 -3.28 11.57 -8.26
C VAL A 176 -2.45 12.75 -7.75
N ASN A 177 -1.50 12.48 -6.84
CA ASN A 177 -0.60 13.51 -6.32
C ASN A 177 0.28 14.13 -7.43
N ASP A 178 0.81 13.32 -8.36
CA ASP A 178 1.63 13.81 -9.48
C ASP A 178 0.83 14.71 -10.42
N LEU A 179 -0.43 14.35 -10.72
CA LEU A 179 -1.34 15.16 -11.53
C LEU A 179 -1.74 16.44 -10.82
N GLU A 180 -2.06 16.38 -9.53
CA GLU A 180 -2.35 17.55 -8.72
C GLU A 180 -1.12 18.48 -8.65
N GLN A 181 0.07 17.94 -8.44
CA GLN A 181 1.30 18.72 -8.43
C GLN A 181 1.60 19.33 -9.80
N TYR A 182 1.30 18.61 -10.89
CA TYR A 182 1.46 19.10 -12.27
C TYR A 182 0.59 20.32 -12.54
N THR A 183 -0.66 20.32 -12.10
CA THR A 183 -1.57 21.47 -12.25
C THR A 183 -1.16 22.65 -11.38
N ARG A 184 -0.52 22.42 -10.23
CA ARG A 184 0.01 23.47 -9.35
C ARG A 184 1.35 24.06 -9.78
N ARG A 185 2.01 23.57 -10.83
CA ARG A 185 3.33 24.07 -11.28
C ARG A 185 3.33 25.54 -11.70
N ASN A 186 2.17 26.07 -12.07
CA ASN A 186 1.99 27.47 -12.43
C ASN A 186 1.63 28.34 -11.22
N ASN A 187 1.52 27.74 -10.03
CA ASN A 187 1.10 28.41 -8.82
C ASN A 187 2.30 28.73 -7.93
N VAL A 188 2.26 29.90 -7.30
CA VAL A 188 3.12 30.25 -6.18
C VAL A 188 2.28 30.65 -4.98
N ARG A 189 2.81 30.41 -3.79
CA ARG A 189 2.25 30.95 -2.54
C ARG A 189 3.07 32.13 -2.07
N VAL A 190 2.38 33.23 -1.81
CA VAL A 190 2.94 34.47 -1.30
C VAL A 190 2.46 34.69 0.13
N PHE A 191 3.40 34.93 1.04
CA PHE A 191 3.15 35.22 2.44
C PHE A 191 3.62 36.64 2.79
N GLY A 192 3.06 37.21 3.85
CA GLY A 192 3.48 38.52 4.39
C GLY A 192 2.78 39.74 3.79
N VAL A 193 1.90 39.55 2.80
CA VAL A 193 1.10 40.65 2.23
C VAL A 193 -0.02 41.03 3.20
N ARG A 194 -0.02 42.27 3.70
CA ARG A 194 -1.03 42.77 4.65
C ARG A 194 -2.45 42.66 4.08
N GLU A 195 -3.36 42.15 4.89
CA GLU A 195 -4.79 42.09 4.58
C GLU A 195 -5.45 43.42 4.88
N ALA A 196 -6.34 43.85 3.99
CA ALA A 196 -7.29 44.92 4.27
C ALA A 196 -8.65 44.31 4.64
N ASP A 197 -9.45 45.03 5.40
CA ASP A 197 -10.83 44.64 5.64
C ASP A 197 -11.61 44.75 4.33
N ASN A 198 -12.45 43.75 4.03
CA ASN A 198 -13.19 43.62 2.76
C ASN A 198 -12.31 43.64 1.49
N GLU A 199 -11.09 43.08 1.56
CA GLU A 199 -10.19 42.94 0.41
C GLU A 199 -10.82 42.15 -0.74
N THR A 200 -10.86 42.74 -1.94
CA THR A 200 -11.30 42.08 -3.18
C THR A 200 -10.16 41.28 -3.82
N THR A 201 -10.50 40.37 -4.76
CA THR A 201 -9.53 39.62 -5.57
C THR A 201 -8.61 40.56 -6.36
N THR A 202 -9.16 41.63 -6.93
CA THR A 202 -8.40 42.64 -7.70
C THR A 202 -7.43 43.42 -6.81
N ASP A 203 -7.82 43.77 -5.58
CA ASP A 203 -6.91 44.41 -4.62
C ASP A 203 -5.75 43.51 -4.23
N CYS A 204 -6.05 42.22 -4.02
CA CYS A 204 -5.06 41.20 -3.74
C CYS A 204 -4.03 41.08 -4.88
N GLU A 205 -4.50 41.05 -6.12
CA GLU A 205 -3.66 41.02 -7.31
C GLU A 205 -2.77 42.26 -7.43
N ARG A 206 -3.34 43.45 -7.31
CA ARG A 206 -2.61 44.72 -7.35
C ARG A 206 -1.49 44.78 -6.31
N LYS A 207 -1.75 44.35 -5.08
CA LYS A 207 -0.72 44.30 -4.01
C LYS A 207 0.41 43.33 -4.33
N VAL A 208 0.10 42.18 -4.93
CA VAL A 208 1.10 41.19 -5.34
C VAL A 208 1.97 41.72 -6.48
N LEU A 209 1.35 42.33 -7.50
CA LEU A 209 2.07 42.94 -8.62
C LEU A 209 3.00 44.06 -8.14
N GLN A 210 2.51 44.92 -7.25
CA GLN A 210 3.34 45.94 -6.62
C GLN A 210 4.52 45.33 -5.86
N MET A 211 4.29 44.27 -5.07
CA MET A 211 5.36 43.59 -4.33
C MET A 211 6.42 42.98 -5.28
N PHE A 212 5.99 42.35 -6.38
CA PHE A 212 6.91 41.80 -7.37
C PHE A 212 7.76 42.87 -8.05
N ARG A 213 7.18 44.02 -8.39
CA ARG A 213 7.93 45.16 -8.93
C ARG A 213 8.91 45.72 -7.90
N ASP A 214 8.42 46.06 -6.72
CA ASP A 214 9.17 46.84 -5.73
C ASP A 214 10.26 46.00 -5.03
N LYS A 215 10.04 44.68 -4.84
CA LYS A 215 10.95 43.79 -4.09
C LYS A 215 11.73 42.81 -4.95
N LEU A 216 11.17 42.36 -6.07
CA LEU A 216 11.87 41.43 -6.98
C LEU A 216 12.48 42.13 -8.19
N GLY A 217 11.98 43.32 -8.55
CA GLY A 217 12.34 44.01 -9.80
C GLY A 217 11.70 43.35 -11.02
N LEU A 218 10.56 42.68 -10.84
CA LEU A 218 9.85 41.97 -11.92
C LEU A 218 8.59 42.75 -12.32
N THR A 219 8.57 43.19 -13.58
CA THR A 219 7.39 43.80 -14.19
C THR A 219 6.52 42.71 -14.79
N ILE A 220 5.58 42.19 -13.99
CA ILE A 220 4.57 41.23 -14.41
C ILE A 220 3.32 42.01 -14.79
N LYS A 221 2.73 41.69 -15.94
CA LYS A 221 1.47 42.27 -16.40
C LYS A 221 0.28 41.48 -15.88
N GLU A 222 -0.89 42.13 -15.78
CA GLU A 222 -2.14 41.50 -15.32
C GLU A 222 -2.55 40.30 -16.20
N ASP A 223 -2.34 40.37 -17.51
CA ASP A 223 -2.61 39.28 -18.47
C ASP A 223 -1.75 38.02 -18.26
N GLN A 224 -0.67 38.12 -17.46
CA GLN A 224 0.18 36.98 -17.11
C GLN A 224 -0.30 36.24 -15.85
N ILE A 225 -1.30 36.79 -15.14
CA ILE A 225 -1.93 36.18 -13.98
C ILE A 225 -3.29 35.62 -14.41
N GLU A 226 -3.49 34.33 -14.19
CA GLU A 226 -4.76 33.65 -14.44
C GLU A 226 -5.71 33.78 -13.24
N ALA A 227 -5.18 33.71 -12.02
CA ALA A 227 -5.94 33.88 -10.79
C ALA A 227 -5.05 34.31 -9.63
N CYS A 228 -5.53 35.21 -8.78
CA CYS A 228 -4.83 35.65 -7.57
C CYS A 228 -5.82 35.81 -6.42
N HIS A 229 -5.73 35.01 -5.36
CA HIS A 229 -6.67 35.09 -4.25
C HIS A 229 -6.08 34.62 -2.92
N ARG A 230 -6.66 35.09 -1.81
CA ARG A 230 -6.34 34.64 -0.45
C ARG A 230 -6.79 33.20 -0.21
N VAL A 231 -5.99 32.45 0.53
CA VAL A 231 -6.29 31.05 0.88
C VAL A 231 -6.38 30.88 2.40
N GLY A 232 -7.41 30.17 2.84
CA GLY A 232 -7.71 29.93 4.26
C GLY A 232 -8.95 30.67 4.74
N ALA A 233 -9.43 30.28 5.92
CA ALA A 233 -10.65 30.85 6.52
C ALA A 233 -10.50 32.36 6.72
N ALA A 234 -11.48 33.14 6.27
CA ALA A 234 -11.51 34.58 6.52
C ALA A 234 -11.50 34.89 8.03
N LYS A 235 -10.89 36.01 8.40
CA LYS A 235 -10.90 36.52 9.78
C LYS A 235 -12.33 36.51 10.32
N GLY A 236 -12.53 35.95 11.51
CA GLY A 236 -13.83 35.91 12.20
C GLY A 236 -14.72 34.70 11.91
N LYS A 237 -14.36 33.79 10.99
CA LYS A 237 -15.10 32.51 10.83
C LYS A 237 -14.45 31.41 11.67
N PRO A 238 -15.20 30.69 12.52
CA PRO A 238 -14.66 29.58 13.30
C PRO A 238 -14.11 28.52 12.33
N GLN A 239 -12.83 28.25 12.46
CA GLN A 239 -12.13 27.27 11.65
C GLN A 239 -12.63 25.89 12.08
N ARG A 240 -13.42 25.21 11.23
CA ARG A 240 -14.08 23.92 11.54
C ARG A 240 -13.14 22.80 12.02
N ARG A 241 -11.81 22.99 11.95
CA ARG A 241 -10.74 22.09 12.41
C ARG A 241 -9.45 22.85 12.74
N ALA A 242 -9.50 23.94 13.51
CA ALA A 242 -8.26 24.46 14.10
C ALA A 242 -7.89 23.61 15.31
N THR A 243 -6.85 22.78 15.19
CA THR A 243 -6.04 22.44 16.37
C THR A 243 -5.54 23.74 16.99
N GLU A 244 -5.46 23.83 18.31
CA GLU A 244 -5.03 25.04 19.05
C GLU A 244 -3.72 25.65 18.54
N GLN A 245 -2.86 24.85 17.89
CA GLN A 245 -1.61 25.27 17.27
C GLN A 245 -1.76 26.09 15.96
N GLN A 246 -2.95 26.18 15.36
CA GLN A 246 -3.21 26.92 14.11
C GLN A 246 -4.07 28.18 14.32
N GLN A 247 -4.14 28.69 15.54
CA GLN A 247 -4.70 30.01 15.80
C GLN A 247 -3.76 31.07 15.19
N HIS A 248 -4.04 31.43 13.93
CA HIS A 248 -3.36 32.46 13.15
C HIS A 248 -3.74 33.87 13.65
N HIS A 249 -3.73 34.10 14.96
CA HIS A 249 -4.01 35.40 15.56
C HIS A 249 -2.84 36.35 15.26
N GLY A 250 -2.89 37.04 14.12
CA GLY A 250 -2.01 38.16 13.77
C GLY A 250 -1.25 38.06 12.43
N LYS A 251 -1.14 36.88 11.82
CA LYS A 251 -0.42 36.73 10.53
C LYS A 251 -1.39 36.78 9.35
N PRO A 252 -1.12 37.57 8.28
CA PRO A 252 -1.97 37.63 7.10
C PRO A 252 -2.04 36.26 6.41
N ARG A 253 -3.21 35.91 5.83
CA ARG A 253 -3.39 34.66 5.10
C ARG A 253 -2.52 34.65 3.85
N PRO A 254 -2.02 33.48 3.43
CA PRO A 254 -1.29 33.37 2.17
C PRO A 254 -2.17 33.72 0.97
N ILE A 255 -1.53 34.22 -0.08
CA ILE A 255 -2.12 34.42 -1.40
C ILE A 255 -1.61 33.31 -2.32
N ILE A 256 -2.50 32.66 -3.06
CA ILE A 256 -2.13 31.84 -4.21
C ILE A 256 -2.20 32.72 -5.45
N VAL A 257 -1.12 32.70 -6.22
CA VAL A 257 -1.03 33.36 -7.53
C VAL A 257 -0.79 32.27 -8.56
N ARG A 258 -1.69 32.14 -9.53
CA ARG A 258 -1.55 31.26 -10.67
C ARG A 258 -1.19 32.08 -11.90
N PHE A 259 -0.05 31.75 -12.51
CA PHE A 259 0.40 32.38 -13.73
C PHE A 259 -0.05 31.61 -14.97
N VAL A 260 -0.23 32.31 -16.08
CA VAL A 260 -0.51 31.69 -17.38
C VAL A 260 0.70 30.86 -17.85
N SER A 261 1.92 31.33 -17.57
CA SER A 261 3.16 30.70 -18.04
C SER A 261 4.04 30.18 -16.90
N ARG A 262 4.57 28.96 -17.10
CA ARG A 262 5.62 28.38 -16.24
C ARG A 262 6.88 29.23 -16.20
N LYS A 263 7.20 29.92 -17.30
CA LYS A 263 8.40 30.78 -17.38
C LYS A 263 8.33 31.91 -16.34
N THR A 264 7.15 32.53 -16.21
CA THR A 264 6.89 33.57 -15.19
C THR A 264 7.02 33.02 -13.78
N THR A 265 6.43 31.83 -13.55
CA THR A 265 6.54 31.14 -12.25
C THR A 265 8.00 30.85 -11.89
N GLU A 266 8.79 30.33 -12.82
CA GLU A 266 10.21 30.02 -12.63
C GLU A 266 11.06 31.28 -12.38
N ALA A 267 10.79 32.37 -13.10
CA ALA A 267 11.47 33.65 -12.90
C ALA A 267 11.25 34.20 -11.48
N VAL A 268 10.00 34.19 -11.01
CA VAL A 268 9.64 34.60 -9.63
C VAL A 268 10.35 33.72 -8.60
N LEU A 269 10.30 32.39 -8.77
CA LEU A 269 10.91 31.44 -7.84
C LEU A 269 12.44 31.49 -7.85
N HIS A 270 13.07 31.88 -8.95
CA HIS A 270 14.52 32.03 -9.04
C HIS A 270 15.02 33.25 -8.25
N ILE A 271 14.29 34.37 -8.32
CA ILE A 271 14.69 35.66 -7.75
C ILE A 271 14.21 35.83 -6.30
N LYS A 272 13.29 34.98 -5.81
CA LYS A 272 12.74 35.02 -4.43
C LYS A 272 13.75 35.14 -3.30
N ARG A 273 15.02 34.75 -3.51
CA ARG A 273 16.11 34.92 -2.54
C ARG A 273 16.31 36.39 -2.12
N LYS A 274 15.96 37.35 -2.98
CA LYS A 274 15.96 38.79 -2.65
C LYS A 274 15.00 39.14 -1.50
N LEU A 275 14.00 38.31 -1.21
CA LEU A 275 13.00 38.56 -0.16
C LEU A 275 13.46 38.14 1.24
N LYS A 276 14.63 37.49 1.39
CA LYS A 276 15.09 36.94 2.69
C LYS A 276 15.17 37.97 3.82
N THR A 277 15.43 39.24 3.50
CA THR A 277 15.51 40.35 4.47
C THR A 277 14.20 41.10 4.65
N THR A 278 13.14 40.69 3.96
CA THR A 278 11.83 41.33 3.98
C THR A 278 10.81 40.50 4.77
N ALA A 279 9.65 41.07 5.07
CA ALA A 279 8.53 40.34 5.66
C ALA A 279 7.83 39.38 4.68
N TYR A 280 8.21 39.38 3.41
CA TYR A 280 7.57 38.57 2.37
C TYR A 280 8.28 37.24 2.18
N MET A 281 7.51 36.21 1.86
CA MET A 281 8.05 34.91 1.45
C MET A 281 7.27 34.39 0.26
N VAL A 282 8.00 33.90 -0.75
CA VAL A 282 7.42 33.25 -1.92
C VAL A 282 7.91 31.82 -2.00
N VAL A 283 6.99 30.86 -2.14
CA VAL A 283 7.30 29.43 -2.23
C VAL A 283 6.49 28.76 -3.34
N GLU A 284 6.94 27.57 -3.76
CA GLU A 284 6.15 26.72 -4.67
C GLU A 284 4.85 26.28 -3.98
N ASP A 285 3.75 26.21 -4.73
CA ASP A 285 2.51 25.59 -4.26
C ASP A 285 2.61 24.07 -4.36
N LEU A 286 3.17 23.45 -3.32
CA LEU A 286 3.29 22.00 -3.24
C LEU A 286 1.96 21.35 -2.84
N THR A 287 1.74 20.12 -3.29
CA THR A 287 0.70 19.25 -2.71
C THR A 287 1.03 18.97 -1.24
N ARG A 288 0.03 18.51 -0.50
CA ARG A 288 0.21 18.18 0.92
C ARG A 288 1.30 17.13 1.11
N ASP A 289 1.31 16.10 0.28
CA ASP A 289 2.26 14.99 0.37
C ASP A 289 3.68 15.45 0.03
N ASN A 290 3.86 16.26 -1.02
CA ASN A 290 5.17 16.80 -1.39
C ASN A 290 5.70 17.80 -0.37
N TYR A 291 4.82 18.63 0.21
CA TYR A 291 5.19 19.52 1.30
C TYR A 291 5.61 18.73 2.56
N TYR A 292 4.85 17.69 2.90
CA TYR A 292 5.17 16.80 4.02
C TYR A 292 6.52 16.10 3.80
N LEU A 293 6.76 15.56 2.60
CA LEU A 293 8.03 14.95 2.23
C LEU A 293 9.18 15.95 2.34
N LEU A 294 9.02 17.17 1.83
CA LEU A 294 10.02 18.23 1.95
C LEU A 294 10.36 18.55 3.41
N GLN A 295 9.36 18.63 4.30
CA GLN A 295 9.61 18.87 5.72
C GLN A 295 10.34 17.68 6.36
N LYS A 296 9.93 16.44 6.06
CA LYS A 296 10.66 15.25 6.51
C LYS A 296 12.11 15.23 6.05
N CYS A 297 12.39 15.64 4.82
CA CYS A 297 13.76 15.76 4.34
C CYS A 297 14.56 16.82 5.11
N ARG A 298 13.94 17.93 5.52
CA ARG A 298 14.62 19.00 6.28
C ARG A 298 14.92 18.60 7.72
N ASP A 299 14.03 17.83 8.32
CA ASP A 299 14.16 17.35 9.69
C ASP A 299 15.13 16.14 9.80
N HIS A 300 15.59 15.60 8.66
CA HIS A 300 16.42 14.41 8.63
C HIS A 300 17.91 14.72 8.90
N PRO A 301 18.57 14.03 9.83
CA PRO A 301 19.94 14.37 10.26
C PRO A 301 20.98 14.26 9.14
N ALA A 302 20.88 13.24 8.27
CA ALA A 302 21.82 13.04 7.16
C ALA A 302 21.62 14.01 5.97
N VAL A 303 20.69 14.98 6.09
CA VAL A 303 20.37 15.95 5.03
C VAL A 303 20.89 17.32 5.42
N ILE A 304 21.87 17.82 4.67
CA ILE A 304 22.40 19.19 4.86
C ILE A 304 21.36 20.23 4.46
N SER A 305 20.65 19.99 3.35
CA SER A 305 19.62 20.91 2.87
C SER A 305 18.62 20.20 1.98
N ALA A 306 17.37 20.68 2.01
CA ALA A 306 16.31 20.17 1.15
C ALA A 306 15.48 21.32 0.55
N TRP A 307 15.19 21.22 -0.75
CA TRP A 307 14.42 22.19 -1.50
C TRP A 307 13.52 21.52 -2.53
N SER A 308 12.50 22.24 -2.98
CA SER A 308 11.69 21.81 -4.12
C SER A 308 12.09 22.57 -5.39
N LYS A 309 11.92 21.90 -6.53
CA LYS A 309 12.00 22.52 -7.85
C LYS A 309 10.98 21.85 -8.76
N ARG A 310 10.05 22.64 -9.31
CA ARG A 310 8.97 22.16 -10.20
C ARG A 310 8.08 21.08 -9.56
N GLY A 311 7.94 21.14 -8.24
CA GLY A 311 7.19 20.15 -7.45
C GLY A 311 7.97 18.89 -7.07
N ASN A 312 9.19 18.69 -7.59
CA ASN A 312 10.07 17.59 -7.19
C ASN A 312 10.91 17.99 -5.97
N ILE A 313 11.16 17.05 -5.07
CA ILE A 313 11.95 17.30 -3.86
C ILE A 313 13.39 16.85 -4.09
N TYR A 314 14.34 17.71 -3.74
CA TYR A 314 15.76 17.45 -3.82
C TYR A 314 16.40 17.65 -2.45
N ILE A 315 17.39 16.82 -2.16
CA ILE A 315 18.21 16.91 -0.96
C ILE A 315 19.68 17.03 -1.35
N LYS A 316 20.45 17.66 -0.48
CA LYS A 316 21.91 17.62 -0.47
C LYS A 316 22.36 16.78 0.71
N THR A 317 23.06 15.69 0.43
CA THR A 317 23.60 14.78 1.45
C THR A 317 24.92 15.29 2.00
N GLU A 318 25.37 14.69 3.11
CA GLU A 318 26.69 14.97 3.71
C GLU A 318 27.84 14.78 2.73
N ASN A 319 27.72 13.79 1.85
CA ASN A 319 28.69 13.51 0.77
C ASN A 319 28.62 14.51 -0.39
N ASN A 320 27.99 15.68 -0.20
CA ASN A 320 27.81 16.75 -1.18
C ASN A 320 27.07 16.30 -2.46
N ARG A 321 26.33 15.18 -2.43
CA ARG A 321 25.54 14.69 -3.57
C ARG A 321 24.13 15.26 -3.53
N ILE A 322 23.62 15.63 -4.69
CA ILE A 322 22.23 16.07 -4.86
C ILE A 322 21.40 14.89 -5.35
N VAL A 323 20.37 14.52 -4.60
CA VAL A 323 19.49 13.38 -4.91
C VAL A 323 18.05 13.86 -4.94
N GLN A 324 17.26 13.35 -5.90
CA GLN A 324 15.83 13.56 -5.92
C GLN A 324 15.15 12.52 -5.03
N ILE A 325 14.25 12.99 -4.17
CA ILE A 325 13.49 12.16 -3.24
C ILE A 325 12.03 12.14 -3.67
N SER A 326 11.46 10.94 -3.75
CA SER A 326 10.08 10.71 -4.21
C SER A 326 9.20 10.03 -3.15
N SER A 327 9.82 9.35 -2.19
CA SER A 327 9.17 8.74 -1.02
C SER A 327 9.97 9.05 0.24
N THR A 328 9.34 8.91 1.41
CA THR A 328 10.05 8.88 2.68
C THR A 328 11.01 7.70 2.79
N ASP A 329 10.74 6.61 2.06
CA ASP A 329 11.60 5.41 2.07
C ASP A 329 12.96 5.70 1.42
N ASP A 330 13.02 6.61 0.46
CA ASP A 330 14.27 7.04 -0.20
C ASP A 330 15.23 7.75 0.78
N LEU A 331 14.74 8.20 1.95
CA LEU A 331 15.57 8.79 3.00
C LEU A 331 16.39 7.74 3.76
N LEU A 332 15.91 6.50 3.84
CA LEU A 332 16.61 5.40 4.52
C LEU A 332 17.89 5.01 3.76
N THR A 333 17.87 5.12 2.44
CA THR A 333 19.01 4.86 1.55
C THR A 333 20.09 5.93 1.68
N VAL A 334 19.75 7.12 2.16
CA VAL A 334 20.68 8.27 2.26
C VAL A 334 21.54 8.20 3.51
N SER A 335 21.03 7.61 4.60
CA SER A 335 21.73 7.48 5.89
C SER A 335 22.79 6.36 5.94
N GLY A 336 23.14 5.73 4.82
CA GLY A 336 24.11 4.63 4.79
C GLY A 336 23.60 3.31 5.39
N THR A 337 22.37 3.28 5.89
CA THR A 337 21.63 2.06 6.22
C THR A 337 21.06 1.47 4.94
N ALA A 338 21.87 0.73 4.18
CA ALA A 338 21.47 0.14 2.91
C ALA A 338 20.24 -0.79 3.06
N PRO A 339 19.17 -0.59 2.28
CA PRO A 339 18.38 -1.69 1.76
C PRO A 339 18.92 -2.06 0.38
N VAL A 340 19.13 -3.36 0.20
CA VAL A 340 19.66 -4.02 -0.99
C VAL A 340 18.82 -3.67 -2.24
N THR A 341 19.52 -3.18 -3.26
CA THR A 341 19.20 -3.13 -4.71
C THR A 341 17.73 -3.12 -5.17
N SER A 342 17.35 -2.07 -5.89
CA SER A 342 16.66 -2.24 -7.19
C SER A 342 16.97 -1.07 -8.12
N THR A 343 17.28 -1.42 -9.36
CA THR A 343 17.76 -0.62 -10.50
C THR A 343 16.80 0.48 -10.97
N PRO A 344 17.28 1.52 -11.69
CA PRO A 344 16.42 2.52 -12.29
C PRO A 344 15.68 1.94 -13.50
N HIS A 345 14.36 1.80 -13.37
CA HIS A 345 13.49 1.37 -14.47
C HIS A 345 13.32 2.55 -15.45
N SER A 346 14.14 2.53 -16.51
CA SER A 346 14.05 3.41 -17.68
C SER A 346 12.83 3.05 -18.51
N SER A 347 11.72 3.76 -18.34
CA SER A 347 10.61 3.75 -19.30
C SER A 347 10.88 4.79 -20.39
N ASP A 348 11.76 4.45 -21.33
CA ASP A 348 11.94 5.18 -22.59
C ASP A 348 11.90 4.16 -23.74
N LEU A 349 10.69 3.65 -24.01
CA LEU A 349 10.41 2.84 -25.19
C LEU A 349 9.96 3.78 -26.32
N ARG A 350 10.92 4.25 -27.12
CA ARG A 350 10.67 4.62 -28.51
C ARG A 350 10.87 3.38 -29.38
N PRO A 351 9.90 2.95 -30.19
CA PRO A 351 10.14 1.88 -31.16
C PRO A 351 10.95 2.44 -32.34
N ARG A 352 12.15 1.90 -32.56
CA ARG A 352 12.86 2.01 -33.86
C ARG A 352 12.60 0.74 -34.66
N GLY A 353 12.08 0.92 -35.88
CA GLY A 353 12.35 0.02 -37.00
C GLY A 353 11.13 -0.61 -37.65
N PHE A 354 10.72 -0.06 -38.79
CA PHE A 354 10.42 -0.86 -39.98
C PHE A 354 10.85 -0.07 -41.22
N GLY A 355 11.98 -0.48 -41.78
CA GLY A 355 12.43 -0.03 -43.09
C GLY A 355 11.64 -0.72 -44.19
N ARG A 356 11.34 0.01 -45.25
CA ARG A 356 11.08 -0.56 -46.59
C ARG A 356 12.25 -0.17 -47.48
N GLY A 357 12.96 -1.18 -47.93
CA GLY A 357 14.13 -1.03 -48.77
C GLY A 357 13.81 -0.58 -50.20
N ARG A 358 14.82 0.00 -50.84
CA ARG A 358 15.06 -0.16 -52.27
C ARG A 358 16.57 -0.24 -52.46
N GLY A 359 17.04 -1.40 -52.89
CA GLY A 359 18.43 -1.62 -53.26
C GLY A 359 18.75 -0.99 -54.61
N ARG A 360 20.06 -0.91 -54.88
CA ARG A 360 20.67 -1.02 -56.22
C ARG A 360 22.18 -1.16 -56.04
N ASN A 361 22.67 -2.39 -56.18
CA ASN A 361 24.05 -2.69 -56.57
C ASN A 361 24.17 -2.44 -58.08
N ARG A 362 25.27 -1.82 -58.53
CA ARG A 362 25.92 -2.19 -59.80
C ARG A 362 27.36 -1.69 -59.90
N SER A 363 28.26 -2.66 -59.76
CA SER A 363 29.50 -2.94 -60.52
C SER A 363 30.26 -1.81 -61.24
N GLN A 364 31.57 -1.77 -60.93
CA GLN A 364 32.64 -1.32 -61.81
C GLN A 364 32.88 -2.25 -63.02
N ARG A 365 33.64 -1.72 -63.99
CA ARG A 365 34.19 -2.26 -65.26
C ARG A 365 33.33 -1.90 -66.49
N SER A 366 33.87 -1.43 -67.61
CA SER A 366 35.23 -1.04 -68.01
C SER A 366 35.15 -0.31 -69.37
N ASP A 367 36.25 0.34 -69.73
CA ASP A 367 36.74 0.63 -71.10
C ASP A 367 36.05 1.70 -71.96
N GLY A 368 36.90 2.50 -72.62
CA GLY A 368 36.54 3.13 -73.89
C GLY A 368 37.01 4.56 -74.14
N GLU A 369 38.32 4.76 -74.27
CA GLU A 369 38.93 5.57 -75.34
C GLU A 369 38.79 7.13 -75.46
N ARG A 370 39.97 7.71 -75.73
CA ARG A 370 40.29 8.90 -76.57
C ARG A 370 40.17 10.33 -75.98
N ARG A 371 41.35 10.89 -75.67
CA ARG A 371 41.75 12.31 -75.92
C ARG A 371 41.96 12.53 -77.46
N PRO A 372 42.30 13.72 -78.02
CA PRO A 372 42.67 15.03 -77.43
C PRO A 372 42.17 16.31 -78.17
N GLY A 373 42.53 17.49 -77.63
CA GLY A 373 42.62 18.79 -78.34
C GLY A 373 41.48 19.77 -78.02
N ARG A 374 41.66 21.09 -77.90
CA ARG A 374 42.77 22.00 -78.24
C ARG A 374 42.51 23.36 -77.56
N ASN A 375 43.60 24.11 -77.34
CA ASN A 375 43.74 25.50 -76.86
C ASN A 375 42.69 26.52 -77.32
N THR A 376 42.46 27.57 -76.51
CA THR A 376 42.96 28.97 -76.67
C THR A 376 42.37 29.79 -75.50
N ASP A 377 43.17 30.31 -74.58
CA ASP A 377 43.90 31.60 -74.60
C ASP A 377 42.99 32.83 -74.34
N GLU A 378 43.29 33.49 -73.21
CA GLU A 378 43.31 34.96 -72.98
C GLU A 378 41.96 35.72 -73.09
N VAL A 379 41.60 36.70 -72.25
CA VAL A 379 42.33 37.92 -71.86
C VAL A 379 41.79 38.46 -70.51
N GLU A 380 42.71 38.71 -69.58
CA GLU A 380 42.90 39.89 -68.71
C GLU A 380 41.82 41.01 -68.64
N SER A 381 41.39 41.41 -67.43
CA SER A 381 41.72 42.68 -66.70
C SER A 381 41.28 43.97 -67.43
N ASP A 382 40.75 45.02 -66.79
CA ASP A 382 41.14 45.61 -65.53
C ASP A 382 40.18 46.77 -65.15
N SER A 383 40.24 47.16 -63.87
CA SER A 383 40.12 48.52 -63.30
C SER A 383 38.90 49.46 -63.53
N ASP A 384 38.27 49.77 -62.39
CA ASP A 384 38.03 51.11 -61.77
C ASP A 384 37.37 52.29 -62.50
N ILE A 385 36.54 53.00 -61.71
CA ILE A 385 36.09 54.42 -61.65
C ILE A 385 34.64 54.35 -61.11
N GLY A 386 34.17 55.01 -60.05
CA GLY A 386 34.62 56.18 -59.32
C GLY A 386 33.39 57.07 -59.03
N ALA A 387 33.23 57.43 -57.76
CA ALA A 387 32.67 58.70 -57.26
C ALA A 387 31.14 58.89 -56.96
N THR A 388 30.93 59.51 -55.79
CA THR A 388 29.81 60.37 -55.30
C THR A 388 28.47 59.71 -54.97
N GLY A 389 27.76 60.00 -53.87
CA GLY A 389 27.82 61.09 -52.88
C GLY A 389 26.37 61.46 -52.54
N GLY A 390 25.97 61.52 -51.26
CA GLY A 390 24.58 61.87 -50.91
C GLY A 390 24.24 61.74 -49.42
N SER A 391 24.60 62.75 -48.65
CA SER A 391 24.06 63.09 -47.33
C SER A 391 22.67 63.73 -47.49
N TYR A 392 21.73 63.51 -46.56
CA TYR A 392 20.99 64.56 -45.84
C TYR A 392 19.98 63.96 -44.84
N MET A 393 20.08 64.45 -43.60
CA MET A 393 19.13 64.48 -42.46
C MET A 393 18.79 63.19 -41.72
#